data_AF-A0A4U1BB30-F1
#
_entry.id   AF-A0A4U1BB30-F1
#
_cell.length_a   1.000
_cell.length_b   1.000
_cell.length_c   1.000
_cell.angle_alpha   90.00
_cell.angle_beta   90.00
_cell.angle_gamma   90.00
#
_symmetry.space_group_name_H-M   'P 1'
#
loop_
_entity.id
_entity.type
_entity.pdbx_description
1 polymer ?
#
loop_
_entity_poly.entity_id
_entity_poly.type
_entity_poly.pdbx_seq_one_letter_code
_entity_poly.pdbx_strand_id
1 'polypeptide(L)'
;MLLRTVLFLLLAVPPALQAAGRLTPSHTAGTLGDVLLLAQAEDPGFTLLANALERQLPEKGWQVRRVDALPEQAPAPDGVWLAAGASAGALVSRITREGWASPRALVLIGAYQSGESPLAEALVELPSAVLDVVSDWDHPVALAERTERRRQAQRSNKRNYRQWRSYLNYHEGEDHDELVSRIHGWLKRQLHTGKAKR
;
A
#
# COMPACT_ATOMS: atom_id res chain seq x y z
N MET A 1 16.44 30.14 -59.38
CA MET A 1 15.66 29.24 -60.25
C MET A 1 16.13 27.80 -60.01
N LEU A 2 15.20 26.83 -60.02
CA LEU A 2 15.31 25.39 -59.68
C LEU A 2 15.23 25.15 -58.16
N LEU A 3 14.09 25.00 -57.48
CA LEU A 3 12.82 24.31 -57.74
C LEU A 3 12.98 22.83 -58.17
N ARG A 4 12.50 21.97 -57.26
CA ARG A 4 12.07 20.57 -57.44
C ARG A 4 13.16 19.48 -57.53
N THR A 5 13.42 18.87 -56.37
CA THR A 5 13.61 17.41 -56.31
C THR A 5 13.16 16.87 -54.93
N VAL A 6 11.95 16.30 -54.90
CA VAL A 6 11.57 15.06 -54.18
C VAL A 6 11.76 15.11 -52.65
N LEU A 7 10.78 15.53 -51.82
CA LEU A 7 9.56 14.79 -51.44
C LEU A 7 9.63 13.28 -51.72
N PHE A 8 10.15 12.49 -50.78
CA PHE A 8 9.63 11.20 -50.32
C PHE A 8 10.69 10.53 -49.44
N LEU A 9 10.66 10.84 -48.14
CA LEU A 9 11.20 9.95 -47.12
C LEU A 9 10.36 10.12 -45.85
N LEU A 10 9.05 9.89 -46.06
CA LEU A 10 8.21 9.12 -45.16
C LEU A 10 8.89 7.76 -44.93
N LEU A 11 9.93 7.73 -44.10
CA LEU A 11 10.32 6.50 -43.44
C LEU A 11 9.29 6.27 -42.35
N ALA A 12 8.31 5.46 -42.74
CA ALA A 12 7.37 4.78 -41.88
C ALA A 12 8.05 4.40 -40.57
N VAL A 13 7.75 5.15 -39.50
CA VAL A 13 7.89 4.60 -38.16
C VAL A 13 6.88 3.46 -38.10
N PRO A 14 7.33 2.20 -37.96
CA PRO A 14 6.41 1.08 -37.95
C PRO A 14 5.41 1.28 -36.78
N PRO A 15 4.10 1.07 -36.98
CA PRO A 15 3.12 1.10 -35.89
C PRO A 15 3.33 -0.02 -34.84
N ALA A 16 4.40 -0.81 -34.96
CA ALA A 16 4.76 -1.89 -34.06
C ALA A 16 5.49 -1.46 -32.77
N LEU A 17 5.76 -0.16 -32.57
CA LEU A 17 6.35 0.37 -31.33
C LEU A 17 5.36 1.16 -30.45
N GLN A 18 4.06 1.10 -30.76
CA GLN A 18 2.98 1.63 -29.92
C GLN A 18 2.12 0.54 -29.27
N ALA A 19 2.56 -0.72 -29.29
CA ALA A 19 1.86 -1.81 -28.63
C ALA A 19 2.48 -2.16 -27.27
N ALA A 20 1.75 -1.79 -26.21
CA ALA A 20 1.62 -2.55 -24.97
C ALA A 20 2.80 -2.59 -23.98
N GLY A 21 3.19 -1.42 -23.46
CA GLY A 21 3.69 -1.30 -22.08
C GLY A 21 2.57 -1.06 -21.06
N ARG A 22 1.32 -1.39 -21.39
CA ARG A 22 0.13 -1.28 -20.51
C ARG A 22 -0.39 -2.66 -20.16
N LEU A 23 0.28 -3.36 -19.26
CA LEU A 23 -0.30 -4.42 -18.44
C LEU A 23 0.63 -4.67 -17.25
N THR A 24 0.30 -4.15 -16.07
CA THR A 24 0.63 -4.89 -14.84
C THR A 24 -0.54 -4.91 -13.86
N PRO A 25 -1.63 -5.61 -14.19
CA PRO A 25 -2.25 -6.50 -13.22
C PRO A 25 -1.24 -7.62 -12.90
N SER A 26 -1.12 -8.06 -11.64
CA SER A 26 -0.34 -9.27 -11.31
C SER A 26 -0.85 -10.44 -12.17
N HIS A 27 -0.09 -10.83 -13.19
CA HIS A 27 -0.49 -11.82 -14.19
C HIS A 27 0.21 -13.17 -14.02
N THR A 28 0.69 -13.50 -12.82
CA THR A 28 0.99 -14.90 -12.54
C THR A 28 -0.35 -15.60 -12.32
N ALA A 29 -0.71 -16.51 -13.22
CA ALA A 29 -1.92 -17.32 -13.09
C ALA A 29 -1.92 -18.00 -11.70
N GLY A 30 -2.98 -17.78 -10.93
CA GLY A 30 -3.13 -18.34 -9.58
C GLY A 30 -2.87 -17.38 -8.41
N THR A 31 -2.41 -16.13 -8.64
CA THR A 31 -2.15 -15.18 -7.54
C THR A 31 -3.27 -14.16 -7.34
N LEU A 32 -3.51 -13.74 -6.10
CA LEU A 32 -4.53 -12.76 -5.71
C LEU A 32 -4.13 -11.30 -6.00
N GLY A 33 -2.84 -11.01 -6.11
CA GLY A 33 -2.29 -9.66 -6.29
C GLY A 33 -0.85 -9.55 -5.80
N ASP A 34 -0.24 -8.40 -6.09
CA ASP A 34 1.08 -8.02 -5.58
C ASP A 34 0.95 -7.18 -4.31
N VAL A 35 1.79 -7.50 -3.32
CA VAL A 35 1.92 -6.79 -2.04
C VAL A 35 3.33 -6.23 -1.95
N LEU A 36 3.46 -4.92 -1.90
CA LEU A 36 4.69 -4.26 -1.46
C LEU A 36 4.68 -4.20 0.07
N LEU A 37 5.60 -4.92 0.69
CA LEU A 37 5.82 -4.90 2.14
C LEU A 37 6.99 -3.97 2.44
N LEU A 38 6.71 -2.83 3.08
CA LEU A 38 7.71 -1.92 3.62
C LEU A 38 8.05 -2.34 5.04
N ALA A 39 9.17 -3.05 5.18
CA ALA A 39 9.70 -3.46 6.47
C ALA A 39 10.50 -2.31 7.10
N GLN A 40 10.28 -2.05 8.40
CA GLN A 40 11.09 -1.11 9.16
C GLN A 40 12.23 -1.89 9.81
N ALA A 41 13.38 -2.00 9.12
CA ALA A 41 14.50 -2.85 9.55
C ALA A 41 15.12 -2.44 10.90
N GLU A 42 14.91 -1.20 11.35
CA GLU A 42 15.46 -0.66 12.59
C GLU A 42 14.63 -1.03 13.84
N ASP A 43 13.42 -1.57 13.66
CA ASP A 43 12.55 -2.00 14.75
C ASP A 43 12.48 -3.54 14.80
N PRO A 44 13.01 -4.18 15.86
CA PRO A 44 13.03 -5.64 15.97
C PRO A 44 11.64 -6.27 15.94
N GLY A 45 10.63 -5.63 16.55
CA GLY A 45 9.27 -6.15 16.59
C GLY A 45 8.62 -6.12 15.21
N PHE A 46 8.76 -5.00 14.49
CA PHE A 46 8.27 -4.92 13.11
C PHE A 46 9.05 -5.81 12.13
N THR A 47 10.30 -6.13 12.44
CA THR A 47 11.08 -7.10 11.65
C THR A 47 10.51 -8.52 11.77
N LEU A 48 10.16 -8.97 12.98
CA LEU A 48 9.51 -10.27 13.18
C LEU A 48 8.16 -10.34 12.46
N LEU A 49 7.37 -9.27 12.57
CA LEU A 49 6.10 -9.18 11.84
C LEU A 49 6.30 -9.21 10.32
N ALA A 50 7.28 -8.47 9.80
CA ALA A 50 7.58 -8.45 8.37
C ALA A 50 7.95 -9.85 7.87
N ASN A 51 8.79 -10.58 8.62
CA ASN A 51 9.15 -11.96 8.28
C ASN A 51 7.90 -12.88 8.24
N ALA A 52 6.97 -12.73 9.17
CA ALA A 52 5.74 -13.51 9.16
C ALA A 52 4.82 -13.15 8.00
N LEU A 53 4.68 -11.86 7.66
CA LEU A 53 3.90 -11.43 6.49
C LEU A 53 4.51 -11.95 5.18
N GLU A 54 5.83 -11.87 5.04
CA GLU A 54 6.58 -12.36 3.88
C GLU A 54 6.47 -13.89 3.72
N ARG A 55 6.45 -14.64 4.83
CA ARG A 55 6.28 -16.09 4.82
C ARG A 55 4.84 -16.52 4.54
N GLN A 56 3.86 -15.92 5.24
CA GLN A 56 2.49 -16.45 5.29
C GLN A 56 1.55 -15.88 4.22
N LEU A 57 1.75 -14.66 3.73
CA LEU A 57 0.89 -14.11 2.67
C LEU A 57 1.02 -14.89 1.34
N PRO A 58 2.21 -15.38 0.94
CA PRO A 58 2.35 -16.28 -0.21
C PRO A 58 1.59 -17.59 -0.08
N GLU A 59 1.60 -18.22 1.10
CA GLU A 59 0.77 -19.41 1.38
C GLU A 59 -0.74 -19.13 1.19
N LYS A 60 -1.14 -17.85 1.35
CA LYS A 60 -2.50 -17.37 1.13
C LYS A 60 -2.74 -16.80 -0.27
N GLY A 61 -1.80 -16.98 -1.21
CA GLY A 61 -1.94 -16.67 -2.63
C GLY A 61 -1.49 -15.26 -3.06
N TRP A 62 -0.76 -14.51 -2.22
CA TRP A 62 -0.23 -13.19 -2.57
C TRP A 62 1.22 -13.26 -3.07
N GLN A 63 1.60 -12.37 -3.97
CA GLN A 63 3.02 -12.16 -4.27
C GLN A 63 3.54 -11.05 -3.39
N VAL A 64 4.48 -11.35 -2.49
CA VAL A 64 5.05 -10.35 -1.58
C VAL A 64 6.41 -9.93 -2.09
N ARG A 65 6.61 -8.62 -2.25
CA ARG A 65 7.93 -8.02 -2.45
C ARG A 65 8.24 -7.16 -1.24
N ARG A 66 9.23 -7.58 -0.46
CA ARG A 66 9.75 -6.80 0.66
C ARG A 66 10.70 -5.72 0.17
N VAL A 67 10.64 -4.55 0.83
CA VAL A 67 11.65 -3.50 0.78
C VAL A 67 11.93 -3.06 2.20
N ASP A 68 13.20 -2.87 2.56
CA ASP A 68 13.61 -2.51 3.92
C ASP A 68 13.66 -1.00 4.17
N ALA A 69 13.39 -0.20 3.13
CA ALA A 69 13.31 1.24 3.20
C ALA A 69 12.25 1.76 2.22
N LEU A 70 11.72 2.95 2.53
CA LEU A 70 10.77 3.62 1.66
C LEU A 70 11.51 3.97 0.35
N PRO A 71 11.01 3.53 -0.82
CA PRO A 71 11.71 3.76 -2.08
C PRO A 71 11.78 5.25 -2.40
N GLU A 72 12.76 5.66 -3.21
CA GLU A 72 12.86 7.06 -3.65
C GLU A 72 11.76 7.44 -4.64
N GLN A 73 11.20 6.45 -5.34
CA GLN A 73 10.17 6.63 -6.37
C GLN A 73 8.90 5.86 -6.01
N ALA A 74 7.76 6.40 -6.47
CA ALA A 74 6.47 5.79 -6.25
C ALA A 74 6.44 4.36 -6.83
N PRO A 75 6.06 3.35 -6.02
CA PRO A 75 5.81 2.01 -6.53
C PRO A 75 4.64 1.98 -7.52
N ALA A 76 4.46 0.85 -8.20
CA ALA A 76 3.29 0.64 -9.06
C ALA A 76 1.98 0.78 -8.23
N PRO A 77 1.02 1.62 -8.68
CA PRO A 77 -0.19 1.93 -7.93
C PRO A 77 -1.26 0.83 -7.96
N ASP A 78 -1.15 -0.14 -8.87
CA ASP A 78 -2.16 -1.19 -9.05
C ASP A 78 -2.08 -2.31 -7.98
N GLY A 79 -1.16 -2.19 -7.02
CA GLY A 79 -0.90 -3.17 -5.98
C GLY A 79 -1.52 -2.85 -4.61
N VAL A 80 -1.17 -3.69 -3.64
CA VAL A 80 -1.41 -3.48 -2.21
C VAL A 80 -0.10 -3.00 -1.59
N TRP A 81 -0.13 -1.95 -0.78
CA TRP A 81 1.04 -1.53 0.00
C TRP A 81 0.78 -1.76 1.48
N LEU A 82 1.75 -2.35 2.18
CA LEU A 82 1.71 -2.63 3.60
C LEU A 82 2.93 -1.99 4.26
N ALA A 83 2.71 -1.19 5.29
CA ALA A 83 3.77 -0.56 6.06
C ALA A 83 3.45 -0.57 7.56
N ALA A 84 4.49 -0.51 8.39
CA ALA A 84 4.36 -0.45 9.83
C ALA A 84 5.07 0.77 10.45
N GLY A 85 4.69 1.13 11.67
CA GLY A 85 5.40 2.11 12.50
C GLY A 85 5.54 3.50 11.85
N ALA A 86 6.74 4.07 11.97
CA ALA A 86 7.07 5.38 11.39
C ALA A 86 7.07 5.34 9.86
N SER A 87 7.49 4.22 9.27
CA SER A 87 7.52 4.03 7.82
C SER A 87 6.12 4.10 7.21
N ALA A 88 5.09 3.67 7.95
CA ALA A 88 3.70 3.81 7.55
C ALA A 88 3.24 5.27 7.50
N GLY A 89 3.61 6.09 8.50
CA GLY A 89 3.34 7.53 8.47
C GLY A 89 4.08 8.24 7.33
N ALA A 90 5.37 7.91 7.12
CA ALA A 90 6.15 8.43 6.02
C ALA A 90 5.55 8.08 4.65
N LEU A 91 5.10 6.84 4.47
CA LEU A 91 4.43 6.39 3.25
C LEU A 91 3.16 7.21 2.96
N VAL A 92 2.32 7.45 3.97
CA VAL A 92 1.13 8.28 3.82
C VAL A 92 1.52 9.71 3.42
N SER A 93 2.55 10.29 4.04
CA SER A 93 3.07 11.62 3.68
C SER A 93 3.55 11.68 2.23
N ARG A 94 4.22 10.66 1.71
CA ARG A 94 4.62 10.61 0.28
C ARG A 94 3.40 10.65 -0.64
N ILE A 95 2.34 9.92 -0.31
CA ILE A 95 1.12 9.88 -1.12
C ILE A 95 0.41 11.23 -1.11
N THR A 96 0.21 11.83 0.07
CA THR A 96 -0.62 13.04 0.19
C THR A 96 0.12 14.33 -0.14
N ARG A 97 1.41 14.44 0.21
CA ARG A 97 2.18 15.69 0.03
C ARG A 97 3.05 15.70 -1.21
N GLU A 98 3.61 14.56 -1.58
CA GLU A 98 4.51 14.45 -2.74
C GLU A 98 3.81 13.90 -3.99
N GLY A 99 2.50 13.65 -3.90
CA GLY A 99 1.66 13.28 -5.04
C GLY A 99 1.94 11.88 -5.59
N TRP A 100 2.47 10.96 -4.78
CA TRP A 100 2.61 9.58 -5.23
C TRP A 100 1.23 9.00 -5.59
N ALA A 101 1.20 8.24 -6.68
CA ALA A 101 -0.01 7.53 -7.08
C ALA A 101 -0.46 6.58 -5.94
N SER A 102 -1.75 6.58 -5.64
CA SER A 102 -2.27 5.81 -4.52
C SER A 102 -2.42 4.32 -4.86
N PRO A 103 -2.10 3.39 -3.93
CA PRO A 103 -2.31 1.97 -4.16
C PRO A 103 -3.79 1.62 -4.20
N ARG A 104 -4.15 0.45 -4.72
CA ARG A 104 -5.54 -0.05 -4.61
C ARG A 104 -5.98 -0.23 -3.16
N ALA A 105 -5.07 -0.71 -2.32
CA ALA A 105 -5.28 -0.86 -0.90
C ALA A 105 -4.01 -0.56 -0.12
N LEU A 106 -4.18 0.07 1.05
CA LEU A 106 -3.13 0.41 1.98
C LEU A 106 -3.41 -0.28 3.31
N VAL A 107 -2.42 -1.00 3.84
CA VAL A 107 -2.46 -1.63 5.16
C VAL A 107 -1.42 -0.95 6.03
N LEU A 108 -1.85 -0.34 7.12
CA LEU A 108 -1.04 0.43 8.03
C LEU A 108 -1.06 -0.28 9.38
N ILE A 109 0.12 -0.58 9.95
CA ILE A 109 0.24 -1.30 11.22
C ILE A 109 0.99 -0.42 12.22
N GLY A 110 0.33 -0.01 13.30
CA GLY A 110 0.92 0.87 14.30
C GLY A 110 1.45 2.18 13.73
N ALA A 111 0.78 2.69 12.68
CA ALA A 111 1.27 3.85 11.97
C ALA A 111 1.31 5.09 12.86
N TYR A 112 2.42 5.81 12.83
CA TYR A 112 2.53 7.13 13.44
C TYR A 112 3.43 8.02 12.59
N GLN A 113 3.29 9.33 12.79
CA GLN A 113 4.13 10.33 12.15
C GLN A 113 4.66 11.27 13.23
N SER A 114 5.96 11.53 13.22
CA SER A 114 6.55 12.59 14.02
C SER A 114 6.54 13.88 13.20
N GLY A 115 5.83 14.91 13.65
CA GLY A 115 5.72 16.19 12.95
C GLY A 115 4.36 16.87 13.14
N GLU A 116 4.14 17.97 12.40
CA GLU A 116 3.03 18.89 12.65
C GLU A 116 1.68 18.49 12.04
N SER A 117 1.62 17.64 11.01
CA SER A 117 0.33 17.23 10.46
C SER A 117 -0.15 15.91 11.06
N PRO A 118 -1.35 15.89 11.65
CA PRO A 118 -1.94 14.67 12.17
C PRO A 118 -2.19 13.66 11.04
N LEU A 119 -1.92 12.39 11.29
CA LEU A 119 -2.16 11.33 10.31
C LEU A 119 -3.67 11.21 9.96
N ALA A 120 -4.54 11.59 10.89
CA ALA A 120 -6.00 11.51 10.73
C ALA A 120 -6.55 12.26 9.51
N GLU A 121 -6.01 13.45 9.21
CA GLU A 121 -6.43 14.25 8.06
C GLU A 121 -5.94 13.62 6.75
N ALA A 122 -4.66 13.24 6.70
CA ALA A 122 -4.06 12.62 5.52
C ALA A 122 -4.79 11.32 5.12
N LEU A 123 -5.18 10.49 6.09
CA LEU A 123 -5.85 9.21 5.82
C LEU A 123 -7.21 9.36 5.13
N VAL A 124 -7.93 10.47 5.36
CA VAL A 124 -9.25 10.67 4.72
C VAL A 124 -9.16 11.15 3.29
N GLU A 125 -8.05 11.79 2.91
CA GLU A 125 -7.79 12.26 1.55
C GLU A 125 -7.37 11.13 0.61
N LEU A 126 -6.85 10.02 1.16
CA LEU A 126 -6.42 8.88 0.36
C LEU A 126 -7.61 8.26 -0.39
N PRO A 127 -7.55 8.07 -1.72
CA PRO A 127 -8.58 7.35 -2.46
C PRO A 127 -8.54 5.84 -2.17
N SER A 128 -7.39 5.31 -1.76
CA SER A 128 -7.19 3.89 -1.43
C SER A 128 -8.15 3.40 -0.35
N ALA A 129 -8.51 2.11 -0.42
CA ALA A 129 -9.03 1.42 0.75
C ALA A 129 -7.93 1.33 1.82
N VAL A 130 -8.25 1.65 3.07
CA VAL A 130 -7.28 1.69 4.17
C VAL A 130 -7.70 0.71 5.26
N LEU A 131 -6.78 -0.18 5.64
CA LEU A 131 -6.84 -0.93 6.89
C LEU A 131 -5.83 -0.32 7.86
N ASP A 132 -6.33 0.28 8.93
CA ASP A 132 -5.55 0.90 10.01
C ASP A 132 -5.54 -0.05 11.21
N VAL A 133 -4.43 -0.75 11.44
CA VAL A 133 -4.24 -1.69 12.53
C VAL A 133 -3.53 -0.99 13.68
N VAL A 134 -4.14 -0.99 14.85
CA VAL A 134 -3.58 -0.36 16.06
C VAL A 134 -3.52 -1.40 17.18
N SER A 135 -2.33 -1.64 17.73
CA SER A 135 -2.07 -2.44 18.93
C SER A 135 -1.92 -1.55 20.16
N ASP A 136 -2.27 -2.06 21.33
CA ASP A 136 -2.02 -1.38 22.61
C ASP A 136 -0.52 -1.26 22.95
N TRP A 137 0.34 -1.96 22.21
CA TRP A 137 1.80 -1.92 22.32
C TRP A 137 2.46 -0.99 21.28
N ASP A 138 1.66 -0.30 20.45
CA ASP A 138 2.19 0.62 19.47
C ASP A 138 2.78 1.88 20.10
N HIS A 139 3.50 2.66 19.29
CA HIS A 139 4.03 3.96 19.67
C HIS A 139 2.93 4.87 20.27
N PRO A 140 3.22 5.63 21.35
CA PRO A 140 2.22 6.45 22.04
C PRO A 140 1.44 7.42 21.14
N VAL A 141 2.09 7.95 20.10
CA VAL A 141 1.43 8.82 19.10
C VAL A 141 0.36 8.07 18.31
N ALA A 142 0.61 6.82 17.90
CA ALA A 142 -0.39 6.00 17.21
C ALA A 142 -1.62 5.78 18.10
N LEU A 143 -1.39 5.50 19.39
CA LEU A 143 -2.44 5.31 20.38
C LEU A 143 -3.25 6.58 20.65
N ALA A 144 -2.57 7.72 20.81
CA ALA A 144 -3.20 9.01 21.06
C ALA A 144 -4.13 9.42 19.91
N GLU A 145 -3.74 9.15 18.67
CA GLU A 145 -4.49 9.56 17.48
C GLU A 145 -5.60 8.60 17.04
N ARG A 146 -5.60 7.34 17.52
CA ARG A 146 -6.49 6.28 16.99
C ARG A 146 -7.96 6.69 16.93
N THR A 147 -8.45 7.37 17.96
CA THR A 147 -9.84 7.83 18.06
C THR A 147 -10.13 8.91 17.03
N GLU A 148 -9.18 9.84 16.82
CA GLU A 148 -9.36 10.94 15.89
C GLU A 148 -9.33 10.46 14.44
N ARG A 149 -8.43 9.53 14.09
CA ARG A 149 -8.42 8.89 12.75
C ARG A 149 -9.78 8.27 12.41
N ARG A 150 -10.37 7.54 13.36
CA ARG A 150 -11.71 6.95 13.20
C ARG A 150 -12.80 8.01 13.07
N ARG A 151 -12.79 9.05 13.91
CA ARG A 151 -13.77 10.15 13.87
C ARG A 151 -13.70 10.90 12.55
N GLN A 152 -12.49 11.21 12.08
CA GLN A 152 -12.29 11.93 10.83
C GLN A 152 -12.76 11.11 9.63
N ALA A 153 -12.43 9.81 9.57
CA ALA A 153 -12.94 8.91 8.54
C ALA A 153 -14.48 8.83 8.50
N GLN A 154 -15.12 8.84 9.67
CA GLN A 154 -16.58 8.88 9.77
C GLN A 154 -17.16 10.21 9.28
N ARG A 155 -16.59 11.33 9.73
CA ARG A 155 -17.01 12.70 9.35
C ARG A 155 -16.89 12.94 7.85
N SER A 156 -15.80 12.47 7.24
CA SER A 156 -15.56 12.59 5.80
C SER A 156 -16.26 11.52 4.96
N ASN A 157 -17.09 10.66 5.57
CA ASN A 157 -17.80 9.56 4.90
C ASN A 157 -16.85 8.65 4.09
N LYS A 158 -15.63 8.42 4.60
CA LYS A 158 -14.65 7.52 3.97
C LYS A 158 -15.05 6.06 4.22
N ARG A 159 -15.91 5.54 3.37
CA ARG A 159 -16.49 4.19 3.49
C ARG A 159 -15.50 3.04 3.34
N ASN A 160 -14.35 3.30 2.72
CA ASN A 160 -13.30 2.31 2.49
C ASN A 160 -12.15 2.40 3.53
N TYR A 161 -12.37 3.11 4.65
CA TYR A 161 -11.48 3.08 5.81
C TYR A 161 -12.00 2.08 6.85
N ARG A 162 -11.10 1.28 7.41
CA ARG A 162 -11.40 0.39 8.53
C ARG A 162 -10.27 0.40 9.53
N GLN A 163 -10.60 0.73 10.78
CA GLN A 163 -9.67 0.57 11.89
C GLN A 163 -9.92 -0.77 12.59
N TRP A 164 -8.86 -1.46 12.96
CA TRP A 164 -8.91 -2.69 13.74
C TRP A 164 -7.93 -2.62 14.91
N ARG A 165 -8.41 -3.00 16.11
CA ARG A 165 -7.58 -3.13 17.29
C ARG A 165 -6.95 -4.52 17.36
N SER A 166 -5.63 -4.57 17.36
CA SER A 166 -4.82 -5.75 17.64
C SER A 166 -4.43 -5.78 19.11
N TYR A 167 -4.15 -6.96 19.66
CA TYR A 167 -3.56 -7.12 20.99
C TYR A 167 -2.14 -7.70 20.93
N LEU A 168 -1.60 -7.87 19.71
CA LEU A 168 -0.28 -8.43 19.50
C LEU A 168 0.80 -7.46 19.97
N ASN A 169 1.72 -7.96 20.79
CA ASN A 169 3.02 -7.35 20.98
C ASN A 169 3.96 -7.89 19.90
N TYR A 170 4.33 -7.05 18.93
CA TYR A 170 5.19 -7.48 17.81
C TYR A 170 6.61 -7.86 18.25
N HIS A 171 7.01 -7.52 19.48
CA HIS A 171 8.35 -7.78 20.02
C HIS A 171 8.49 -9.12 20.75
N GLU A 172 7.39 -9.74 21.15
CA GLU A 172 7.41 -10.86 22.12
C GLU A 172 6.79 -12.16 21.59
N GLY A 173 6.19 -12.16 20.40
CA GLY A 173 5.46 -13.31 19.87
C GLY A 173 5.89 -13.71 18.46
N GLU A 174 6.05 -15.02 18.23
CA GLU A 174 6.15 -15.60 16.89
C GLU A 174 4.77 -15.80 16.23
N ASP A 175 3.68 -15.72 17.01
CA ASP A 175 2.31 -15.93 16.54
C ASP A 175 1.71 -14.64 15.99
N HIS A 176 1.95 -14.42 14.70
CA HIS A 176 1.32 -13.35 13.93
C HIS A 176 0.11 -13.84 13.10
N ASP A 177 -0.32 -15.09 13.29
CA ASP A 177 -1.27 -15.76 12.39
C ASP A 177 -2.63 -15.07 12.34
N GLU A 178 -3.11 -14.55 13.48
CA GLU A 178 -4.35 -13.78 13.52
C GLU A 178 -4.24 -12.53 12.65
N LEU A 179 -3.17 -11.74 12.83
CA LEU A 179 -2.96 -10.49 12.09
C LEU A 179 -2.83 -10.76 10.59
N VAL A 180 -2.03 -11.75 10.18
CA VAL A 180 -1.91 -12.11 8.77
C VAL A 180 -3.26 -12.57 8.20
N SER A 181 -3.99 -13.42 8.92
CA SER A 181 -5.30 -13.92 8.47
C SER A 181 -6.35 -12.80 8.35
N ARG A 182 -6.31 -11.82 9.26
CA ARG A 182 -7.16 -10.62 9.22
C ARG A 182 -6.83 -9.74 8.03
N ILE A 183 -5.55 -9.48 7.77
CA ILE A 183 -5.07 -8.71 6.61
C ILE A 183 -5.54 -9.40 5.33
N HIS A 184 -5.25 -10.70 5.17
CA HIS A 184 -5.67 -11.48 4.02
C HIS A 184 -7.20 -11.42 3.79
N GLY A 185 -7.98 -11.66 4.85
CA GLY A 185 -9.44 -11.64 4.76
C GLY A 185 -10.00 -10.26 4.38
N TRP A 186 -9.38 -9.18 4.86
CA TRP A 186 -9.76 -7.83 4.47
C TRP A 186 -9.39 -7.52 3.02
N LEU A 187 -8.16 -7.86 2.59
CA LEU A 187 -7.70 -7.65 1.22
C LEU A 187 -8.58 -8.38 0.21
N LYS A 188 -8.94 -9.64 0.48
CA LYS A 188 -9.88 -10.39 -0.38
C LYS A 188 -11.19 -9.64 -0.55
N ARG A 189 -11.81 -9.18 0.53
CA ARG A 189 -13.08 -8.44 0.45
C ARG A 189 -12.93 -7.18 -0.39
N GLN A 190 -11.96 -6.32 -0.08
CA GLN A 190 -11.77 -5.05 -0.78
C GLN A 190 -11.53 -5.24 -2.28
N LEU A 191 -10.65 -6.19 -2.64
CA LEU A 191 -10.24 -6.38 -4.03
C LEU A 191 -11.22 -7.22 -4.86
N HIS A 192 -12.07 -8.03 -4.23
CA HIS A 192 -13.18 -8.72 -4.92
C HIS A 192 -14.36 -7.79 -5.22
N THR A 193 -14.73 -6.87 -4.31
CA THR A 193 -15.77 -5.87 -4.59
C THR A 193 -15.45 -4.95 -5.76
N GLY A 194 -14.19 -4.79 -6.12
CA GLY A 194 -13.75 -3.97 -7.25
C GLY A 194 -13.92 -4.62 -8.64
N LYS A 195 -14.01 -5.97 -8.73
CA LYS A 195 -14.15 -6.67 -10.02
C LYS A 195 -15.60 -6.75 -10.52
N ALA A 196 -16.59 -6.71 -9.62
CA ALA A 196 -18.00 -6.89 -9.96
C ALA A 196 -18.69 -5.64 -10.57
N LYS A 197 -17.94 -4.56 -10.87
CA LYS A 197 -18.47 -3.29 -11.40
C LYS A 197 -17.83 -2.84 -12.72
N ARG A 198 -17.18 -3.74 -13.46
CA ARG A 198 -16.66 -3.47 -14.80
C ARG A 198 -17.39 -4.31 -15.83
#